data_AF-A0AAJ8KYB5-F1
#
_entry.id   AF-A0AAJ8KYB5-F1
#
_cell.length_a   1.000
_cell.length_b   1.000
_cell.length_c   1.000
_cell.angle_alpha   90.00
_cell.angle_beta   90.00
_cell.angle_gamma   90.00
#
_symmetry.space_group_name_H-M   'P 1'
#
loop_
_entity.id
_entity.type
_entity.pdbx_description
1 polymer ?
#
loop_
_entity_poly.entity_id
_entity_poly.type
_entity_poly.pdbx_seq_one_letter_code
_entity_poly.pdbx_strand_id
1 'polypeptide(L)'
;MSDAFSTPAEHALIHPELEEINENAIAGPSSMGNGNEDSNITIEKAFKVEETVERIIKGGYKIIGLQFSDELLPCSVQVFRSIQIKIQHTGAQVYILADSTYGNCCPDVLSCLHLPADFLVHYGHACLTPTDALPVFYVFPRRKLDVQHAVAGFIEASKEDLTEESVKKGVIVVWDVAFDWLADQINDTFTKNLSHPVSFATIQETSTSSTKEDFKGKAPALRSIVPPAGLELDDCILWYIGEEGRSSMNLQMTHANNPLYIYSPISNNVMSLHRQTSKLLSKRLFALHQALSADVFGLIVSNIGLKSSQPLLEQLREDLKKCKKKSYTLSVGRLNPAKLANFSEIECFVLIGCNEGGLVDNTKDFLAPIITPWELTLALKGENHIWNPSKWTLDLGKVLKEAQELEINEEKNDNDQFRNDEDDDNEGDPHFSLITGKMRTKKTFHSTTDSTEIPNEGIQALTLRNQNFDLARLESAGSNFLASREFKGLEPRYGMDEPSLLEEGRSGVARGYTEEK
;
A
#
# COMPACT_ATOMS: atom_id res chain seq x y z
N MET A 1 4.58 41.80 15.60
CA MET A 1 3.79 41.26 14.47
C MET A 1 3.91 39.73 14.42
N SER A 2 3.69 39.03 15.53
CA SER A 2 3.79 37.55 15.63
C SER A 2 2.45 36.86 15.95
N ASP A 3 1.39 37.61 16.25
CA ASP A 3 0.21 37.04 16.92
C ASP A 3 -1.04 37.00 16.04
N ALA A 4 -0.90 37.07 14.71
CA ALA A 4 -2.05 37.14 13.80
C ALA A 4 -2.58 35.77 13.31
N PHE A 5 -1.92 34.66 13.64
CA PHE A 5 -2.28 33.32 13.12
C PHE A 5 -2.37 32.19 14.16
N SER A 6 -2.36 32.51 15.45
CA SER A 6 -2.62 31.51 16.49
C SER A 6 -3.90 31.86 17.22
N THR A 7 -4.93 31.04 17.05
CA THR A 7 -6.04 31.00 17.99
C THR A 7 -5.48 30.65 19.37
N PRO A 8 -5.70 31.46 20.41
CA PRO A 8 -5.26 31.14 21.76
C PRO A 8 -5.82 29.78 22.17
N ALA A 9 -4.99 28.93 22.80
CA ALA A 9 -5.37 27.58 23.25
C ALA A 9 -6.61 27.58 24.16
N GLU A 10 -6.87 28.71 24.81
CA GLU A 10 -7.99 28.99 25.72
C GLU A 10 -9.35 29.03 25.00
N HIS A 11 -9.37 29.30 23.68
CA HIS A 11 -10.60 29.35 22.87
C HIS A 11 -10.89 28.05 22.10
N ALA A 12 -9.95 27.12 22.03
CA ALA A 12 -10.16 25.84 21.35
C ALA A 12 -10.98 24.82 22.17
N LEU A 13 -11.14 25.04 23.48
CA LEU A 13 -11.57 24.01 24.43
C LEU A 13 -12.89 24.31 25.17
N ILE A 14 -13.62 25.37 24.82
CA ILE A 14 -14.94 25.64 25.42
C ILE A 14 -15.94 25.93 24.29
N HIS A 15 -16.41 24.87 23.63
CA HIS A 15 -17.62 24.94 22.81
C HIS A 15 -18.80 24.41 23.65
N PRO A 16 -19.79 25.26 24.00
CA PRO A 16 -21.03 24.82 24.67
C PRO A 16 -21.79 23.74 23.87
N GLU A 17 -21.58 23.70 22.54
CA GLU A 17 -22.10 22.67 21.63
C GLU A 17 -21.45 21.28 21.83
N LEU A 18 -20.37 21.17 22.60
CA LEU A 18 -19.79 19.88 23.01
C LEU A 18 -20.59 19.23 24.16
N GLU A 19 -21.37 20.01 24.90
CA GLU A 19 -22.21 19.54 26.03
C GLU A 19 -23.63 19.14 25.59
N GLU A 20 -24.10 19.63 24.43
CA GLU A 20 -25.36 19.18 23.85
C GLU A 20 -25.17 17.77 23.26
N ILE A 21 -25.51 16.77 24.07
CA ILE A 21 -25.71 15.39 23.62
C ILE A 21 -26.88 15.43 22.64
N ASN A 22 -26.61 15.28 21.35
CA ASN A 22 -27.67 14.84 20.45
C ASN A 22 -27.92 13.35 20.74
N GLU A 23 -28.78 13.07 21.73
CA GLU A 23 -29.23 11.71 22.07
C GLU A 23 -29.91 11.02 20.87
N ASN A 24 -30.30 11.81 19.85
CA ASN A 24 -30.93 11.37 18.61
C ASN A 24 -29.96 11.35 17.41
N ALA A 25 -28.64 11.47 17.62
CA ALA A 25 -27.66 11.26 16.55
C ALA A 25 -27.61 9.77 16.21
N ILE A 26 -28.47 9.38 15.28
CA ILE A 26 -28.47 8.06 14.66
C ILE A 26 -27.18 7.94 13.88
N ALA A 27 -26.47 6.82 14.04
CA ALA A 27 -25.35 6.47 13.18
C ALA A 27 -25.81 6.65 11.73
N GLY A 28 -25.21 7.60 11.01
CA GLY A 28 -25.35 7.65 9.56
C GLY A 28 -24.97 6.27 9.00
N PRO A 29 -25.47 5.89 7.82
CA PRO A 29 -25.21 4.58 7.25
C PRO A 29 -23.71 4.43 7.09
N SER A 30 -23.08 3.85 8.09
CA SER A 30 -21.95 3.00 7.87
C SER A 30 -22.33 2.16 6.67
N SER A 31 -21.44 1.98 5.72
CA SER A 31 -21.56 0.83 4.83
C SER A 31 -21.43 -0.51 5.61
N MET A 32 -21.78 -0.56 6.91
CA MET A 32 -22.52 -1.65 7.51
C MET A 32 -23.90 -1.76 6.82
N GLY A 33 -23.92 -2.25 5.58
CA GLY A 33 -25.07 -2.80 4.88
C GLY A 33 -26.33 -1.91 4.79
N ASN A 34 -26.73 -1.56 3.58
CA ASN A 34 -28.14 -1.23 3.32
C ASN A 34 -29.03 -2.37 3.85
N GLY A 35 -29.77 -2.12 4.92
CA GLY A 35 -30.59 -3.13 5.58
C GLY A 35 -31.19 -2.58 6.87
N ASN A 36 -32.33 -1.94 6.72
CA ASN A 36 -33.07 -1.09 7.65
C ASN A 36 -33.61 -1.78 8.94
N GLU A 37 -32.92 -2.75 9.55
CA GLU A 37 -33.51 -3.55 10.66
C GLU A 37 -32.51 -4.02 11.74
N ASP A 38 -31.77 -3.11 12.39
CA ASP A 38 -31.37 -3.33 13.80
C ASP A 38 -31.03 -2.00 14.49
N SER A 39 -32.07 -1.35 15.00
CA SER A 39 -32.06 -0.03 15.64
C SER A 39 -31.55 -0.02 17.10
N ASN A 40 -30.73 -0.98 17.56
CA ASN A 40 -30.42 -1.14 18.99
C ASN A 40 -28.96 -1.44 19.39
N ILE A 41 -27.97 -1.24 18.52
CA ILE A 41 -26.55 -1.30 18.94
C ILE A 41 -26.07 0.11 19.26
N THR A 42 -25.64 0.35 20.50
CA THR A 42 -25.03 1.63 20.89
C THR A 42 -23.70 1.83 20.16
N ILE A 43 -23.36 3.08 19.86
CA ILE A 43 -22.07 3.45 19.24
C ILE A 43 -20.89 2.88 20.04
N GLU A 44 -20.98 2.88 21.37
CA GLU A 44 -19.93 2.33 22.23
C GLU A 44 -19.66 0.84 21.96
N LYS A 45 -20.72 0.04 21.79
CA LYS A 45 -20.62 -1.38 21.49
C LYS A 45 -20.20 -1.64 20.04
N ALA A 46 -20.64 -0.81 19.11
CA ALA A 46 -20.28 -0.92 17.69
C ALA A 46 -18.78 -0.65 17.47
N PHE A 47 -18.23 0.34 18.17
CA PHE A 47 -16.82 0.75 18.07
C PHE A 47 -15.92 0.17 19.17
N LYS A 48 -16.38 -0.83 19.93
CA LYS A 48 -15.62 -1.50 21.00
C LYS A 48 -14.94 -0.49 21.96
N VAL A 49 -15.68 0.54 22.39
CA VAL A 49 -15.15 1.62 23.23
C VAL A 49 -14.60 1.09 24.55
N GLU A 50 -15.32 0.17 25.20
CA GLU A 50 -14.88 -0.44 26.46
C GLU A 50 -13.54 -1.16 26.30
N GLU A 51 -13.41 -2.00 25.27
CA GLU A 51 -12.18 -2.75 24.99
C GLU A 51 -11.02 -1.79 24.68
N THR A 52 -11.30 -0.70 23.96
CA THR A 52 -10.32 0.36 23.67
C THR A 52 -9.82 1.01 24.97
N VAL A 53 -10.74 1.40 25.85
CA VAL A 53 -10.43 2.01 27.16
C VAL A 53 -9.60 1.08 28.02
N GLU A 54 -9.99 -0.19 28.12
CA GLU A 54 -9.26 -1.21 28.88
C GLU A 54 -7.82 -1.36 28.37
N ARG A 55 -7.62 -1.42 27.06
CA ARG A 55 -6.29 -1.50 26.44
C ARG A 55 -5.46 -0.24 26.71
N ILE A 56 -6.06 0.94 26.65
CA ILE A 56 -5.39 2.22 26.95
C ILE A 56 -4.87 2.21 28.40
N ILE A 57 -5.76 1.88 29.34
CA ILE A 57 -5.43 1.89 30.78
C ILE A 57 -4.39 0.82 31.10
N LYS A 58 -4.59 -0.41 30.62
CA LYS A 58 -3.67 -1.55 30.87
C LYS A 58 -2.28 -1.31 30.27
N GLY A 59 -2.22 -0.69 29.09
CA GLY A 59 -0.97 -0.35 28.42
C GLY A 59 -0.27 0.88 28.97
N GLY A 60 -0.97 1.72 29.76
CA GLY A 60 -0.42 2.95 30.30
C GLY A 60 -0.14 4.02 29.25
N TYR A 61 -0.78 3.94 28.09
CA TYR A 61 -0.59 4.86 26.95
C TYR A 61 -1.07 6.28 27.28
N LYS A 62 -0.40 7.30 26.73
CA LYS A 62 -0.65 8.71 27.05
C LYS A 62 -1.18 9.52 25.89
N ILE A 63 -0.75 9.23 24.66
CA ILE A 63 -1.14 9.98 23.46
C ILE A 63 -1.69 8.98 22.45
N ILE A 64 -3.01 8.98 22.29
CA ILE A 64 -3.72 7.97 21.51
C ILE A 64 -4.21 8.59 20.20
N GLY A 65 -3.81 8.02 19.07
CA GLY A 65 -4.40 8.32 17.76
C GLY A 65 -5.62 7.45 17.48
N LEU A 66 -6.72 8.07 17.04
CA LEU A 66 -7.88 7.37 16.49
C LEU A 66 -7.93 7.61 14.99
N GLN A 67 -7.81 6.53 14.22
CA GLN A 67 -7.92 6.57 12.77
C GLN A 67 -9.24 5.98 12.34
N PHE A 68 -9.99 6.72 11.54
CA PHE A 68 -11.26 6.26 10.96
C PHE A 68 -11.13 6.22 9.44
N SER A 69 -11.75 5.23 8.82
CA SER A 69 -11.98 5.29 7.37
C SER A 69 -12.91 6.45 7.01
N ASP A 70 -12.84 6.94 5.76
CA ASP A 70 -13.66 8.06 5.27
C ASP A 70 -15.16 7.90 5.61
N GLU A 71 -15.65 6.67 5.54
CA GLU A 71 -17.05 6.32 5.80
C GLU A 71 -17.43 6.37 7.29
N LEU A 72 -16.45 6.26 8.19
CA LEU A 72 -16.64 6.25 9.64
C LEU A 72 -16.30 7.60 10.29
N LEU A 73 -15.73 8.56 9.54
CA LEU A 73 -15.45 9.92 10.02
C LEU A 73 -16.64 10.62 10.68
N PRO A 74 -17.90 10.50 10.19
CA PRO A 74 -19.05 11.13 10.86
C PRO A 74 -19.25 10.69 12.32
N CYS A 75 -18.86 9.45 12.66
CA CYS A 75 -19.01 8.90 14.01
C CYS A 75 -17.81 9.22 14.93
N SER A 76 -16.71 9.74 14.36
CA SER A 76 -15.42 9.91 15.06
C SER A 76 -15.52 10.75 16.33
N VAL A 77 -16.27 11.85 16.29
CA VAL A 77 -16.42 12.78 17.42
C VAL A 77 -17.10 12.11 18.62
N GLN A 78 -18.13 11.30 18.38
CA GLN A 78 -18.85 10.61 19.45
C GLN A 78 -17.97 9.55 20.10
N VAL A 79 -17.28 8.74 19.29
CA VAL A 79 -16.34 7.71 19.77
C VAL A 79 -15.20 8.36 20.56
N PHE A 80 -14.63 9.45 20.05
CA PHE A 80 -13.61 10.24 20.74
C PHE A 80 -14.08 10.72 22.12
N ARG A 81 -15.25 11.35 22.20
CA ARG A 81 -15.80 11.85 23.47
C ARG A 81 -16.01 10.71 24.47
N SER A 82 -16.63 9.61 24.05
CA SER A 82 -16.87 8.44 24.91
C SER A 82 -15.57 7.86 25.47
N ILE A 83 -14.51 7.74 24.66
CA ILE A 83 -13.22 7.25 25.12
C ILE A 83 -12.57 8.27 26.07
N GLN A 84 -12.49 9.54 25.67
CA GLN A 84 -11.83 10.60 26.44
C GLN A 84 -12.43 10.76 27.84
N ILE A 85 -13.77 10.74 27.97
CA ILE A 85 -14.47 10.81 29.26
C ILE A 85 -14.08 9.63 30.16
N LYS A 86 -14.01 8.42 29.60
CA LYS A 86 -13.69 7.20 30.36
C LYS A 86 -12.23 7.16 30.81
N ILE A 87 -11.29 7.75 30.05
CA ILE A 87 -9.85 7.75 30.39
C ILE A 87 -9.34 9.01 31.08
N GLN A 88 -10.16 10.05 31.27
CA GLN A 88 -9.71 11.36 31.78
C GLN A 88 -8.89 11.29 33.10
N HIS A 89 -9.24 10.35 33.98
CA HIS A 89 -8.59 10.14 35.27
C HIS A 89 -7.12 9.66 35.16
N THR A 90 -6.72 9.16 33.99
CA THR A 90 -5.35 8.68 33.70
C THR A 90 -4.41 9.78 33.21
N GLY A 91 -4.94 10.95 32.85
CA GLY A 91 -4.23 12.02 32.18
C GLY A 91 -3.87 11.75 30.71
N ALA A 92 -4.37 10.66 30.12
CA ALA A 92 -4.18 10.36 28.70
C ALA A 92 -5.07 11.24 27.81
N GLN A 93 -4.56 11.54 26.61
CA GLN A 93 -5.23 12.36 25.61
C GLN A 93 -5.42 11.59 24.31
N VAL A 94 -6.61 11.71 23.75
CA VAL A 94 -7.00 11.09 22.49
C VAL A 94 -7.05 12.15 21.38
N TYR A 95 -6.70 11.77 20.16
CA TYR A 95 -6.74 12.64 19.00
C TYR A 95 -7.34 11.91 17.81
N ILE A 96 -8.19 12.58 17.05
CA ILE A 96 -8.71 12.04 15.80
C ILE A 96 -7.71 12.38 14.69
N LEU A 97 -7.24 11.37 13.97
CA LEU A 97 -6.43 11.56 12.77
C LEU A 97 -7.35 11.94 11.61
N ALA A 98 -7.14 13.15 11.08
CA ALA A 98 -7.98 13.71 10.03
C ALA A 98 -7.49 13.40 8.60
N ASP A 99 -6.28 12.86 8.46
CA ASP A 99 -5.72 12.48 7.17
C ASP A 99 -6.13 11.04 6.82
N SER A 100 -6.64 10.84 5.61
CA SER A 100 -6.88 9.49 5.11
C SER A 100 -5.58 8.97 4.53
N THR A 101 -4.93 8.06 5.26
CA THR A 101 -3.76 7.37 4.69
C THR A 101 -4.12 6.62 3.42
N TYR A 102 -3.08 6.42 2.60
CA TYR A 102 -3.14 5.64 1.37
C TYR A 102 -3.95 4.34 1.53
N GLY A 103 -5.20 4.38 1.09
CA GLY A 103 -6.18 3.33 1.37
C GLY A 103 -6.60 3.30 2.83
N ASN A 104 -7.91 3.24 3.06
CA ASN A 104 -8.54 3.12 4.38
C ASN A 104 -8.10 1.86 5.16
N CYS A 105 -7.24 1.01 4.59
CA CYS A 105 -6.83 -0.28 5.10
C CYS A 105 -5.53 -0.27 5.92
N CYS A 106 -4.69 0.77 5.81
CA CYS A 106 -3.40 0.81 6.49
C CYS A 106 -3.44 1.67 7.76
N PRO A 107 -2.74 1.28 8.83
CA PRO A 107 -2.48 2.17 9.95
C PRO A 107 -1.69 3.42 9.53
N ASP A 108 -2.13 4.59 9.99
CA ASP A 108 -1.42 5.86 9.79
C ASP A 108 -0.30 6.08 10.81
N VAL A 109 0.83 5.45 10.51
CA VAL A 109 2.03 5.60 11.31
C VAL A 109 2.62 7.00 11.19
N LEU A 110 2.57 7.63 10.01
CA LEU A 110 3.26 8.91 9.79
C LEU A 110 2.62 10.04 10.62
N SER A 111 1.30 10.15 10.60
CA SER A 111 0.60 11.13 11.44
C SER A 111 0.79 10.85 12.92
N CYS A 112 0.84 9.56 13.32
CA CYS A 112 1.14 9.20 14.70
C CYS A 112 2.55 9.64 15.13
N LEU A 113 3.55 9.55 14.26
CA LEU A 113 4.90 10.03 14.54
C LEU A 113 4.96 11.56 14.67
N HIS A 114 4.13 12.29 13.93
CA HIS A 114 4.01 13.75 14.04
C HIS A 114 3.24 14.21 15.29
N LEU A 115 2.28 13.40 15.77
CA LEU A 115 1.49 13.61 16.99
C LEU A 115 2.20 13.11 18.28
N PRO A 116 3.44 12.64 18.18
CA PRO A 116 4.01 11.56 19.01
C PRO A 116 3.01 10.64 19.74
N ALA A 117 2.10 10.00 19.00
CA ALA A 117 1.19 9.01 19.57
C ALA A 117 1.93 7.71 19.96
N ASP A 118 1.66 7.19 21.16
CA ASP A 118 2.22 5.94 21.67
C ASP A 118 1.27 4.73 21.50
N PHE A 119 0.04 4.98 21.02
CA PHE A 119 -0.96 3.97 20.71
C PHE A 119 -1.87 4.43 19.57
N LEU A 120 -2.20 3.53 18.64
CA LEU A 120 -3.12 3.81 17.54
C LEU A 120 -4.31 2.86 17.59
N VAL A 121 -5.51 3.40 17.47
CA VAL A 121 -6.73 2.63 17.25
C VAL A 121 -7.18 2.84 15.82
N HIS A 122 -7.23 1.76 15.05
CA HIS A 122 -7.61 1.77 13.63
C HIS A 122 -9.02 1.20 13.47
N TYR A 123 -9.96 2.06 13.11
CA TYR A 123 -11.37 1.72 12.89
C TYR A 123 -11.66 1.49 11.40
N GLY A 124 -12.25 0.35 11.09
CA GLY A 124 -12.69 0.00 9.74
C GLY A 124 -11.95 -1.19 9.15
N HIS A 125 -11.99 -1.28 7.83
CA HIS A 125 -11.31 -2.34 7.08
C HIS A 125 -9.81 -2.23 7.29
N ALA A 126 -9.10 -3.36 7.44
CA ALA A 126 -7.66 -3.37 7.63
C ALA A 126 -6.99 -4.37 6.69
N CYS A 127 -5.87 -3.98 6.11
CA CYS A 127 -5.07 -4.85 5.23
C CYS A 127 -4.25 -5.88 5.99
N LEU A 128 -4.14 -5.76 7.32
CA LEU A 128 -3.38 -6.68 8.18
C LEU A 128 -1.95 -6.88 7.62
N THR A 129 -1.31 -5.77 7.25
CA THR A 129 0.12 -5.78 6.91
C THR A 129 0.90 -5.40 8.17
N PRO A 130 1.94 -6.16 8.56
CA PRO A 130 2.69 -5.89 9.78
C PRO A 130 3.30 -4.49 9.84
N THR A 131 3.15 -3.86 11.00
CA THR A 131 3.83 -2.62 11.37
C THR A 131 4.58 -2.81 12.69
N ASP A 132 5.81 -2.32 12.72
CA ASP A 132 6.68 -2.35 13.90
C ASP A 132 6.85 -0.95 14.51
N ALA A 133 6.18 0.08 13.96
CA ALA A 133 6.43 1.46 14.34
C ALA A 133 5.73 1.87 15.66
N LEU A 134 4.53 1.37 15.91
CA LEU A 134 3.77 1.60 17.15
C LEU A 134 2.73 0.50 17.39
N PRO A 135 2.27 0.31 18.64
CA PRO A 135 1.18 -0.62 18.92
C PRO A 135 -0.13 -0.13 18.28
N VAL A 136 -0.77 -1.03 17.52
CA VAL A 136 -2.04 -0.75 16.83
C VAL A 136 -3.12 -1.70 17.36
N PHE A 137 -4.27 -1.14 17.73
CA PHE A 137 -5.49 -1.90 18.01
C PHE A 137 -6.47 -1.74 16.85
N TYR A 138 -6.84 -2.85 16.23
CA TYR A 138 -7.80 -2.85 15.13
C TYR A 138 -9.23 -3.07 15.65
N VAL A 139 -10.16 -2.25 15.18
CA VAL A 139 -11.59 -2.38 15.43
C VAL A 139 -12.30 -2.54 14.10
N PHE A 140 -12.59 -3.80 13.75
CA PHE A 140 -13.23 -4.12 12.47
C PHE A 140 -14.73 -3.81 12.48
N PRO A 141 -15.32 -3.51 11.31
CA PRO A 141 -16.76 -3.47 11.14
C PRO A 141 -17.40 -4.81 11.51
N ARG A 142 -18.67 -4.79 11.88
CA ARG A 142 -19.47 -6.01 12.11
C ARG A 142 -20.60 -6.06 11.10
N ARG A 143 -20.39 -6.79 10.00
CA ARG A 143 -21.43 -7.02 8.99
C ARG A 143 -22.16 -8.32 9.28
N LYS A 144 -23.49 -8.31 9.04
CA LYS A 144 -24.32 -9.51 9.12
C LYS A 144 -24.03 -10.42 7.92
N LEU A 145 -24.15 -11.72 8.13
CA LEU A 145 -23.93 -12.75 7.12
C LEU A 145 -24.90 -13.90 7.37
N ASP A 146 -25.62 -14.34 6.33
CA ASP A 146 -26.30 -15.63 6.35
C ASP A 146 -25.28 -16.73 6.02
N VAL A 147 -24.69 -17.30 7.07
CA VAL A 147 -23.64 -18.31 6.96
C VAL A 147 -24.17 -19.59 6.28
N GLN A 148 -25.43 -19.96 6.50
CA GLN A 148 -26.03 -21.16 5.91
C GLN A 148 -26.18 -20.99 4.40
N HIS A 149 -26.70 -19.83 3.98
CA HIS A 149 -26.81 -19.49 2.56
C HIS A 149 -25.43 -19.43 1.89
N ALA A 150 -24.43 -18.83 2.55
CA ALA A 150 -23.08 -18.74 2.01
C ALA A 150 -22.49 -20.14 1.73
N VAL A 151 -22.56 -21.06 2.70
CA VAL A 151 -22.07 -22.44 2.53
C VAL A 151 -22.79 -23.15 1.39
N ALA A 152 -24.12 -23.09 1.35
CA ALA A 152 -24.92 -23.74 0.31
C ALA A 152 -24.56 -23.22 -1.08
N GLY A 153 -24.40 -21.90 -1.23
CA GLY A 153 -23.99 -21.27 -2.48
C GLY A 153 -22.60 -21.68 -2.92
N PHE A 154 -21.64 -21.80 -2.00
CA PHE A 154 -20.29 -22.26 -2.33
C PHE A 154 -20.27 -23.71 -2.78
N ILE A 155 -20.94 -24.59 -2.04
CA ILE A 155 -21.07 -26.00 -2.41
C ILE A 155 -21.67 -26.11 -3.80
N GLU A 156 -22.72 -25.34 -4.10
CA GLU A 156 -23.35 -25.32 -5.42
C GLU A 156 -22.42 -24.82 -6.54
N ALA A 157 -21.75 -23.69 -6.35
CA ALA A 157 -20.91 -23.09 -7.38
C ALA A 157 -19.63 -23.89 -7.67
N SER A 158 -19.16 -24.68 -6.71
CA SER A 158 -17.92 -25.47 -6.81
C SER A 158 -18.15 -26.99 -6.89
N LYS A 159 -19.37 -27.43 -7.23
CA LYS A 159 -19.73 -28.85 -7.38
C LYS A 159 -18.75 -29.62 -8.27
N GLU A 160 -18.31 -29.02 -9.37
CA GLU A 160 -17.38 -29.65 -10.33
C GLU A 160 -15.98 -29.86 -9.73
N ASP A 161 -15.48 -28.85 -9.01
CA ASP A 161 -14.17 -28.86 -8.36
C ASP A 161 -14.13 -29.68 -7.06
N LEU A 162 -15.29 -30.00 -6.46
CA LEU A 162 -15.44 -30.78 -5.23
C LEU A 162 -15.75 -32.27 -5.47
N THR A 163 -15.64 -32.78 -6.70
CA THR A 163 -15.88 -34.20 -6.98
C THR A 163 -14.73 -35.08 -6.46
N GLU A 164 -15.01 -36.33 -6.07
CA GLU A 164 -13.97 -37.28 -5.59
C GLU A 164 -12.89 -37.59 -6.65
N GLU A 165 -13.23 -37.41 -7.93
CA GLU A 165 -12.31 -37.56 -9.06
C GLU A 165 -11.50 -36.28 -9.36
N SER A 166 -11.80 -35.18 -8.69
CA SER A 166 -11.11 -33.92 -8.90
C SER A 166 -9.70 -33.93 -8.30
N VAL A 167 -8.82 -33.11 -8.86
CA VAL A 167 -7.46 -32.93 -8.35
C VAL A 167 -7.46 -32.22 -6.99
N LYS A 168 -8.52 -31.47 -6.67
CA LYS A 168 -8.60 -30.63 -5.47
C LYS A 168 -9.23 -31.42 -4.32
N LYS A 169 -8.51 -31.49 -3.20
CA LYS A 169 -8.83 -32.38 -2.07
C LYS A 169 -9.26 -31.63 -0.81
N GLY A 170 -9.17 -30.31 -0.81
CA GLY A 170 -9.48 -29.50 0.37
C GLY A 170 -10.03 -28.12 0.03
N VAL A 171 -10.64 -27.49 1.03
CA VAL A 171 -11.22 -26.16 0.94
C VAL A 171 -10.56 -25.24 1.94
N ILE A 172 -10.22 -24.02 1.53
CA ILE A 172 -9.75 -22.95 2.40
C ILE A 172 -10.77 -21.81 2.35
N VAL A 173 -11.38 -21.53 3.49
CA VAL A 173 -12.37 -20.46 3.64
C VAL A 173 -11.68 -19.22 4.18
N VAL A 174 -11.88 -18.11 3.48
CA VAL A 174 -11.29 -16.82 3.76
C VAL A 174 -12.43 -15.79 3.83
N TRP A 175 -12.42 -14.83 4.75
CA TRP A 175 -13.49 -13.83 4.86
C TRP A 175 -12.95 -12.41 4.98
N ASP A 176 -13.71 -11.42 4.56
CA ASP A 176 -13.43 -10.00 4.85
C ASP A 176 -13.37 -9.77 6.37
N VAL A 177 -12.51 -8.85 6.83
CA VAL A 177 -12.35 -8.55 8.27
C VAL A 177 -13.67 -8.15 8.94
N ALA A 178 -14.63 -7.64 8.17
CA ALA A 178 -15.96 -7.29 8.65
C ALA A 178 -16.80 -8.47 9.16
N PHE A 179 -16.42 -9.71 8.81
CA PHE A 179 -17.09 -10.95 9.24
C PHE A 179 -16.30 -11.71 10.29
N ASP A 180 -15.15 -11.20 10.75
CA ASP A 180 -14.29 -11.91 11.69
C ASP A 180 -14.98 -12.19 13.04
N TRP A 181 -15.91 -11.31 13.44
CA TRP A 181 -16.75 -11.53 14.61
C TRP A 181 -17.68 -12.76 14.52
N LEU A 182 -17.86 -13.32 13.31
CA LEU A 182 -18.61 -14.54 13.02
C LEU A 182 -17.70 -15.74 12.77
N ALA A 183 -16.38 -15.64 12.98
CA ALA A 183 -15.42 -16.69 12.66
C ALA A 183 -15.82 -18.06 13.26
N ASP A 184 -16.21 -18.11 14.53
CA ASP A 184 -16.65 -19.36 15.18
C ASP A 184 -17.90 -19.96 14.51
N GLN A 185 -18.87 -19.11 14.15
CA GLN A 185 -20.09 -19.55 13.47
C GLN A 185 -19.80 -20.04 12.05
N ILE A 186 -18.91 -19.35 11.33
CA ILE A 186 -18.44 -19.75 10.00
C ILE A 186 -17.75 -21.10 10.11
N ASN A 187 -16.79 -21.25 11.02
CA ASN A 187 -16.06 -22.50 11.22
C ASN A 187 -17.02 -23.66 11.49
N ASP A 188 -17.90 -23.52 12.48
CA ASP A 188 -18.87 -24.54 12.86
C ASP A 188 -19.82 -24.92 11.71
N THR A 189 -20.34 -23.93 10.97
CA THR A 189 -21.35 -24.16 9.93
C THR A 189 -20.71 -24.78 8.68
N PHE A 190 -19.53 -24.32 8.27
CA PHE A 190 -18.82 -24.88 7.13
C PHE A 190 -18.36 -26.31 7.46
N THR A 191 -17.76 -26.56 8.62
CA THR A 191 -17.31 -27.92 9.01
C THR A 191 -18.46 -28.92 9.13
N LYS A 192 -19.66 -28.51 9.55
CA LYS A 192 -20.83 -29.42 9.62
C LYS A 192 -21.41 -29.80 8.26
N ASN A 193 -21.33 -28.90 7.29
CA ASN A 193 -21.97 -29.08 5.98
C ASN A 193 -21.01 -29.61 4.89
N LEU A 194 -19.70 -29.54 5.12
CA LEU A 194 -18.68 -30.03 4.20
C LEU A 194 -18.18 -31.42 4.59
N SER A 195 -18.17 -32.34 3.63
CA SER A 195 -17.52 -33.66 3.77
C SER A 195 -16.01 -33.61 3.53
N HIS A 196 -15.50 -32.56 2.87
CA HIS A 196 -14.10 -32.41 2.52
C HIS A 196 -13.29 -31.74 3.65
N PRO A 197 -11.97 -32.01 3.75
CA PRO A 197 -11.08 -31.28 4.63
C PRO A 197 -11.18 -29.77 4.41
N VAL A 198 -11.53 -29.03 5.47
CA VAL A 198 -11.67 -27.57 5.45
C VAL A 198 -10.68 -26.91 6.40
N SER A 199 -10.08 -25.82 5.95
CA SER A 199 -9.26 -24.92 6.75
C SER A 199 -9.82 -23.50 6.66
N PHE A 200 -9.54 -22.70 7.68
CA PHE A 200 -10.10 -21.36 7.83
C PHE A 200 -8.96 -20.36 8.00
N ALA A 201 -9.02 -19.25 7.26
CA ALA A 201 -8.08 -18.16 7.44
C ALA A 201 -8.19 -17.61 8.86
N THR A 202 -7.06 -17.48 9.56
CA THR A 202 -7.05 -16.90 10.90
C THR A 202 -6.48 -15.50 10.84
N ILE A 203 -7.18 -14.55 11.43
CA ILE A 203 -6.64 -13.22 11.73
C ILE A 203 -5.97 -13.34 13.09
N GLN A 204 -4.64 -13.30 13.12
CA GLN A 204 -3.92 -13.26 14.39
C GLN A 204 -4.15 -11.90 15.04
N GLU A 205 -5.13 -11.83 15.95
CA GLU A 205 -5.21 -10.71 16.87
C GLU A 205 -3.94 -10.74 17.73
N THR A 206 -3.34 -9.57 18.00
CA THR A 206 -2.29 -9.42 18.99
C THR A 206 -2.84 -9.87 20.34
N SER A 207 -2.70 -11.16 20.65
CA SER A 207 -3.13 -11.71 21.91
C SER A 207 -2.23 -11.12 22.99
N THR A 208 -2.87 -10.57 24.01
CA THR A 208 -2.28 -10.05 25.25
C THR A 208 -1.60 -11.12 26.11
N SER A 209 -1.03 -12.17 25.49
CA SER A 209 -0.51 -13.37 26.14
C SER A 209 0.89 -13.76 25.68
N SER A 210 1.77 -12.79 25.43
CA SER A 210 3.21 -13.03 25.53
C SER A 210 3.72 -12.48 26.86
N THR A 211 4.59 -13.27 27.47
CA THR A 211 5.30 -13.08 28.73
C THR A 211 5.79 -11.65 28.96
N LYS A 212 5.83 -11.26 30.24
CA LYS A 212 6.02 -9.93 30.86
C LYS A 212 7.18 -9.02 30.38
N GLU A 213 7.87 -9.29 29.28
CA GLU A 213 9.04 -8.50 28.83
C GLU A 213 8.89 -7.80 27.46
N ASP A 214 7.89 -8.12 26.64
CA ASP A 214 7.72 -7.51 25.30
C ASP A 214 6.44 -6.64 25.15
N PHE A 215 6.13 -5.80 26.14
CA PHE A 215 4.95 -4.89 26.08
C PHE A 215 5.10 -3.67 25.16
N LYS A 216 6.16 -3.59 24.36
CA LYS A 216 6.28 -2.58 23.28
C LYS A 216 5.86 -3.19 21.95
N GLY A 217 4.57 -2.99 21.68
CA GLY A 217 3.78 -3.31 20.49
C GLY A 217 4.54 -3.73 19.23
N LYS A 218 4.37 -5.00 18.87
CA LYS A 218 4.40 -5.43 17.48
C LYS A 218 2.95 -5.68 17.08
N ALA A 219 2.54 -5.22 15.89
CA ALA A 219 1.26 -5.57 15.31
C ALA A 219 1.49 -6.62 14.20
N PRO A 220 1.62 -7.93 14.53
CA PRO A 220 1.72 -9.00 13.54
C PRO A 220 0.31 -9.42 13.12
N ALA A 221 -0.60 -8.48 12.89
CA ALA A 221 -1.87 -8.83 12.30
C ALA A 221 -1.55 -9.22 10.86
N LEU A 222 -1.43 -10.52 10.61
CA LEU A 222 -1.30 -11.15 9.30
C LEU A 222 -2.46 -12.12 9.19
N ARG A 223 -3.12 -12.09 8.03
CA ARG A 223 -4.04 -13.14 7.66
C ARG A 223 -3.24 -14.37 7.28
N SER A 224 -3.35 -15.42 8.08
CA SER A 224 -2.71 -16.70 7.79
C SER A 224 -3.64 -17.57 6.96
N ILE A 225 -3.16 -18.03 5.81
CA ILE A 225 -3.86 -18.96 4.91
C ILE A 225 -3.04 -20.25 4.88
N VAL A 226 -3.55 -21.28 5.54
CA VAL A 226 -2.85 -22.57 5.68
C VAL A 226 -3.77 -23.66 5.13
N PRO A 227 -3.25 -24.59 4.30
CA PRO A 227 -4.06 -25.70 3.81
C PRO A 227 -4.45 -26.65 4.95
N PRO A 228 -5.51 -27.47 4.76
CA PRO A 228 -5.86 -28.53 5.70
C PRO A 228 -4.70 -29.52 5.92
N ALA A 229 -4.71 -30.21 7.07
CA ALA A 229 -3.63 -31.11 7.44
C ALA A 229 -3.38 -32.20 6.38
N GLY A 230 -2.14 -32.31 5.91
CA GLY A 230 -1.72 -33.32 4.93
C GLY A 230 -1.98 -32.94 3.46
N LEU A 231 -2.45 -31.71 3.19
CA LEU A 231 -2.64 -31.19 1.84
C LEU A 231 -1.67 -30.04 1.56
N GLU A 232 -1.28 -29.90 0.29
CA GLU A 232 -0.58 -28.71 -0.19
C GLU A 232 -1.58 -27.61 -0.56
N LEU A 233 -1.09 -26.37 -0.61
CA LEU A 233 -1.92 -25.22 -0.98
C LEU A 233 -2.49 -25.40 -2.39
N ASP A 234 -1.70 -25.94 -3.32
CA ASP A 234 -2.09 -26.17 -4.72
C ASP A 234 -3.19 -27.24 -4.86
N ASP A 235 -3.42 -28.08 -3.83
CA ASP A 235 -4.49 -29.09 -3.81
C ASP A 235 -5.82 -28.53 -3.30
N CYS A 236 -5.91 -27.23 -3.00
CA CYS A 236 -7.07 -26.63 -2.35
C CYS A 236 -7.89 -25.71 -3.27
N ILE A 237 -9.16 -25.56 -2.95
CA ILE A 237 -10.06 -24.52 -3.48
C ILE A 237 -10.13 -23.38 -2.46
N LEU A 238 -10.14 -22.14 -2.92
CA LEU A 238 -10.35 -20.98 -2.05
C LEU A 238 -11.79 -20.47 -2.17
N TRP A 239 -12.42 -20.26 -1.02
CA TRP A 239 -13.72 -19.61 -0.90
C TRP A 239 -13.57 -18.31 -0.13
N TYR A 240 -13.95 -17.20 -0.74
CA TYR A 240 -13.86 -15.87 -0.15
C TYR A 240 -15.24 -15.30 0.19
N ILE A 241 -15.50 -15.02 1.45
CA ILE A 241 -16.72 -14.37 1.93
C ILE A 241 -16.48 -12.86 1.99
N GLY A 242 -17.11 -12.11 1.09
CA GLY A 242 -16.98 -10.66 1.04
C GLY A 242 -17.26 -10.10 -0.34
N GLU A 243 -17.25 -8.77 -0.43
CA GLU A 243 -17.45 -8.09 -1.71
C GLU A 243 -16.18 -8.11 -2.56
N GLU A 244 -16.35 -7.94 -3.87
CA GLU A 244 -15.22 -7.75 -4.77
C GLU A 244 -14.47 -6.46 -4.42
N GLY A 245 -13.15 -6.56 -4.27
CA GLY A 245 -12.31 -5.44 -3.86
C GLY A 245 -10.85 -5.84 -3.77
N ARG A 246 -10.05 -5.03 -3.07
CA ARG A 246 -8.59 -5.23 -2.98
C ARG A 246 -8.21 -6.54 -2.31
N SER A 247 -8.93 -6.96 -1.27
CA SER A 247 -8.67 -8.22 -0.56
C SER A 247 -8.91 -9.43 -1.46
N SER A 248 -10.03 -9.46 -2.21
CA SER A 248 -10.32 -10.55 -3.15
C SER A 248 -9.37 -10.54 -4.35
N MET A 249 -8.96 -9.35 -4.83
CA MET A 249 -7.98 -9.21 -5.89
C MET A 249 -6.58 -9.65 -5.48
N ASN A 250 -6.16 -9.35 -4.24
CA ASN A 250 -4.92 -9.88 -3.68
C ASN A 250 -4.95 -11.42 -3.67
N LEU A 251 -6.05 -12.02 -3.17
CA LEU A 251 -6.22 -13.49 -3.18
C LEU A 251 -6.19 -14.09 -4.59
N GLN A 252 -6.84 -13.46 -5.57
CA GLN A 252 -6.78 -13.89 -6.98
C GLN A 252 -5.34 -13.98 -7.48
N MET A 253 -4.50 -13.04 -7.06
CA MET A 253 -3.12 -12.94 -7.54
C MET A 253 -2.15 -13.85 -6.79
N THR A 254 -2.21 -13.90 -5.45
CA THR A 254 -1.32 -14.74 -4.64
C THR A 254 -1.66 -16.23 -4.72
N HIS A 255 -2.90 -16.56 -5.08
CA HIS A 255 -3.40 -17.94 -5.23
C HIS A 255 -3.91 -18.21 -6.65
N ALA A 256 -3.19 -17.69 -7.65
CA ALA A 256 -3.56 -17.80 -9.07
C ALA A 256 -3.80 -19.25 -9.56
N ASN A 257 -3.15 -20.25 -8.96
CA ASN A 257 -3.29 -21.66 -9.31
C ASN A 257 -4.53 -22.35 -8.71
N ASN A 258 -5.17 -21.68 -7.75
CA ASN A 258 -6.31 -22.23 -7.03
C ASN A 258 -7.62 -21.71 -7.64
N PRO A 259 -8.63 -22.58 -7.82
CA PRO A 259 -9.98 -22.12 -8.07
C PRO A 259 -10.44 -21.23 -6.91
N LEU A 260 -10.85 -20.01 -7.23
CA LEU A 260 -11.30 -19.01 -6.25
C LEU A 260 -12.75 -18.64 -6.53
N TYR A 261 -13.59 -18.83 -5.52
CA TYR A 261 -14.99 -18.45 -5.51
C TYR A 261 -15.22 -17.33 -4.51
N ILE A 262 -16.05 -16.35 -4.87
CA ILE A 262 -16.45 -15.26 -3.99
C ILE A 262 -17.94 -15.33 -3.69
N TYR A 263 -18.33 -15.16 -2.43
CA TYR A 263 -19.71 -14.95 -2.02
C TYR A 263 -19.91 -13.48 -1.65
N SER A 264 -20.78 -12.78 -2.37
CA SER A 264 -21.21 -11.41 -2.05
C SER A 264 -22.42 -11.47 -1.10
N PRO A 265 -22.28 -10.98 0.14
CA PRO A 265 -23.39 -10.92 1.10
C PRO A 265 -24.45 -9.88 0.72
N ILE A 266 -24.12 -8.91 -0.14
CA ILE A 266 -25.09 -7.92 -0.65
C ILE A 266 -25.98 -8.55 -1.74
N SER A 267 -25.38 -9.26 -2.70
CA SER A 267 -26.14 -9.86 -3.79
C SER A 267 -26.64 -11.28 -3.49
N ASN A 268 -26.22 -11.87 -2.36
CA ASN A 268 -26.46 -13.26 -1.99
C ASN A 268 -26.10 -14.24 -3.12
N ASN A 269 -24.98 -14.02 -3.80
CA ASN A 269 -24.58 -14.85 -4.94
C ASN A 269 -23.12 -15.27 -4.82
N VAL A 270 -22.81 -16.46 -5.36
CA VAL A 270 -21.44 -16.97 -5.50
C VAL A 270 -20.99 -16.87 -6.95
N MET A 271 -19.77 -16.38 -7.16
CA MET A 271 -19.17 -16.25 -8.48
C MET A 271 -17.77 -16.86 -8.51
N SER A 272 -17.41 -17.50 -9.62
CA SER A 272 -16.04 -17.95 -9.87
C SER A 272 -15.20 -16.80 -10.46
N LEU A 273 -14.01 -16.57 -9.89
CA LEU A 273 -13.11 -15.49 -10.30
C LEU A 273 -12.06 -15.94 -11.33
N HIS A 274 -12.01 -17.22 -11.70
CA HIS A 274 -10.93 -17.79 -12.54
C HIS A 274 -10.66 -17.00 -13.84
N ARG A 275 -11.70 -16.59 -14.58
CA ARG A 275 -11.55 -15.81 -15.81
C ARG A 275 -10.98 -14.41 -15.53
N GLN A 276 -11.38 -13.78 -14.43
CA GLN A 276 -10.89 -12.46 -14.05
C GLN A 276 -9.42 -12.54 -13.61
N THR A 277 -9.03 -13.57 -12.85
CA THR A 277 -7.65 -13.86 -12.47
C THR A 277 -6.73 -13.94 -13.69
N SER A 278 -7.09 -14.75 -14.70
CA SER A 278 -6.29 -14.87 -15.93
C SER A 278 -6.12 -13.54 -16.65
N LYS A 279 -7.17 -12.72 -16.72
CA LYS A 279 -7.10 -11.37 -17.32
C LYS A 279 -6.20 -10.45 -16.52
N LEU A 280 -6.22 -10.53 -15.19
CA LEU A 280 -5.40 -9.72 -14.31
C LEU A 280 -3.91 -10.10 -14.43
N LEU A 281 -3.60 -11.40 -14.40
CA LEU A 281 -2.24 -11.92 -14.61
C LEU A 281 -1.68 -11.49 -15.96
N SER A 282 -2.45 -11.56 -17.04
CA SER A 282 -2.02 -11.08 -18.37
C SER A 282 -1.68 -9.59 -18.38
N LYS A 283 -2.45 -8.76 -17.66
CA LYS A 283 -2.12 -7.33 -17.49
C LYS A 283 -0.82 -7.13 -16.71
N ARG A 284 -0.56 -7.94 -15.68
CA ARG A 284 0.67 -7.88 -14.89
C ARG A 284 1.89 -8.32 -15.70
N LEU A 285 1.76 -9.40 -16.44
CA LEU A 285 2.80 -9.85 -17.37
C LEU A 285 3.13 -8.76 -18.40
N PHE A 286 2.12 -8.08 -18.94
CA PHE A 286 2.34 -6.93 -19.83
C PHE A 286 3.06 -5.76 -19.13
N ALA A 287 2.74 -5.46 -17.87
CA ALA A 287 3.44 -4.44 -17.09
C ALA A 287 4.91 -4.83 -16.80
N LEU A 288 5.15 -6.10 -16.49
CA LEU A 288 6.50 -6.67 -16.33
C LEU A 288 7.32 -6.53 -17.60
N HIS A 289 6.76 -6.85 -18.77
CA HIS A 289 7.46 -6.66 -20.03
C HIS A 289 7.80 -5.18 -20.29
N GLN A 290 6.91 -4.25 -19.94
CA GLN A 290 7.23 -2.82 -20.03
C GLN A 290 8.40 -2.45 -19.12
N ALA A 291 8.45 -3.01 -17.91
CA ALA A 291 9.54 -2.81 -16.98
C ALA A 291 10.88 -3.39 -17.45
N LEU A 292 10.88 -4.54 -18.15
CA LEU A 292 12.09 -5.11 -18.76
C LEU A 292 12.78 -4.12 -19.70
N SER A 293 11.98 -3.34 -20.45
CA SER A 293 12.47 -2.31 -21.37
C SER A 293 12.78 -0.96 -20.71
N ALA A 294 12.51 -0.77 -19.42
CA ALA A 294 12.65 0.51 -18.75
C ALA A 294 14.07 0.73 -18.22
N ASP A 295 14.60 1.95 -18.35
CA ASP A 295 15.93 2.33 -17.84
C ASP A 295 15.87 3.24 -16.59
N VAL A 296 14.76 3.95 -16.42
CA VAL A 296 14.53 4.92 -15.34
C VAL A 296 13.32 4.49 -14.51
N PHE A 297 13.55 4.22 -13.23
CA PHE A 297 12.57 3.71 -12.29
C PHE A 297 12.21 4.73 -11.20
N GLY A 298 10.94 4.77 -10.83
CA GLY A 298 10.43 5.51 -9.67
C GLY A 298 9.99 4.57 -8.57
N LEU A 299 10.74 4.48 -7.49
CA LEU A 299 10.41 3.73 -6.29
C LEU A 299 9.43 4.55 -5.43
N ILE A 300 8.17 4.15 -5.39
CA ILE A 300 7.13 4.82 -4.63
C ILE A 300 6.94 4.11 -3.29
N VAL A 301 7.13 4.84 -2.19
CA VAL A 301 6.84 4.37 -0.84
C VAL A 301 5.50 4.96 -0.40
N SER A 302 4.48 4.11 -0.26
CA SER A 302 3.12 4.58 0.07
C SER A 302 2.87 4.69 1.57
N ASN A 303 3.50 3.84 2.39
CA ASN A 303 3.42 3.88 3.84
C ASN A 303 4.77 3.49 4.45
N ILE A 304 5.37 4.39 5.23
CA ILE A 304 6.69 4.23 5.83
C ILE A 304 6.65 3.29 7.05
N GLY A 305 5.47 3.08 7.64
CA GLY A 305 5.29 2.27 8.85
C GLY A 305 5.33 0.76 8.64
N LEU A 306 5.41 0.27 7.40
CA LEU A 306 5.40 -1.16 7.11
C LEU A 306 6.75 -1.80 7.48
N LYS A 307 6.72 -2.90 8.24
CA LYS A 307 7.89 -3.57 8.85
C LYS A 307 9.08 -3.82 7.91
N SER A 308 8.82 -4.18 6.65
CA SER A 308 9.86 -4.55 5.68
C SER A 308 10.04 -3.52 4.55
N SER A 309 9.37 -2.37 4.62
CA SER A 309 9.40 -1.38 3.53
C SER A 309 10.76 -0.69 3.37
N GLN A 310 11.40 -0.26 4.47
CA GLN A 310 12.69 0.43 4.42
C GLN A 310 13.83 -0.49 3.98
N PRO A 311 14.03 -1.69 4.56
CA PRO A 311 15.12 -2.58 4.11
C PRO A 311 14.92 -3.02 2.65
N LEU A 312 13.68 -3.26 2.24
CA LEU A 312 13.39 -3.60 0.84
C LEU A 312 13.67 -2.42 -0.11
N LEU A 313 13.36 -1.18 0.29
CA LEU A 313 13.69 0.00 -0.50
C LEU A 313 15.21 0.13 -0.70
N GLU A 314 16.00 -0.10 0.34
CA GLU A 314 17.47 -0.08 0.27
C GLU A 314 17.97 -1.17 -0.70
N GLN A 315 17.49 -2.41 -0.54
CA GLN A 315 17.80 -3.51 -1.43
C GLN A 315 17.47 -3.20 -2.90
N LEU A 316 16.25 -2.75 -3.19
CA LEU A 316 15.85 -2.43 -4.56
C LEU A 316 16.68 -1.31 -5.19
N ARG A 317 17.16 -0.35 -4.38
CA ARG A 317 18.05 0.70 -4.86
C ARG A 317 19.42 0.14 -5.23
N GLU A 318 19.93 -0.80 -4.43
CA GLU A 318 21.19 -1.49 -4.72
C GLU A 318 21.07 -2.37 -5.96
N ASP A 319 20.00 -3.15 -6.09
CA ASP A 319 19.73 -4.00 -7.26
C ASP A 319 19.66 -3.15 -8.55
N LEU A 320 18.91 -2.04 -8.53
CA LEU A 320 18.84 -1.12 -9.66
C LEU A 320 20.22 -0.51 -10.00
N LYS A 321 21.02 -0.19 -8.98
CA LYS A 321 22.38 0.33 -9.15
C LYS A 321 23.31 -0.73 -9.77
N LYS A 322 23.25 -1.99 -9.32
CA LYS A 322 24.00 -3.12 -9.89
C LYS A 322 23.68 -3.29 -11.38
N CYS A 323 22.41 -3.16 -11.76
CA CYS A 323 21.97 -3.22 -13.16
C CYS A 323 22.23 -1.96 -14.00
N LYS A 324 22.97 -0.96 -13.47
CA LYS A 324 23.25 0.34 -14.10
C LYS A 324 21.98 1.13 -14.50
N LYS A 325 20.86 0.93 -13.78
CA LYS A 325 19.55 1.59 -14.01
C LYS A 325 19.37 2.79 -13.06
N LYS A 326 18.71 3.84 -13.53
CA LYS A 326 18.45 5.02 -12.69
C LYS A 326 17.24 4.79 -11.80
N SER A 327 17.32 5.16 -10.53
CA SER A 327 16.20 5.11 -9.59
C SER A 327 15.95 6.45 -8.90
N TYR A 328 14.67 6.79 -8.70
CA TYR A 328 14.19 7.90 -7.89
C TYR A 328 13.32 7.38 -6.76
N THR A 329 13.51 7.85 -5.53
CA THR A 329 12.62 7.51 -4.41
C THR A 329 11.59 8.61 -4.22
N LEU A 330 10.31 8.26 -4.24
CA LEU A 330 9.18 9.15 -4.08
C LEU A 330 8.35 8.69 -2.89
N SER A 331 8.12 9.58 -1.92
CA SER A 331 7.09 9.34 -0.89
C SER A 331 5.82 10.04 -1.35
N VAL A 332 4.80 9.25 -1.67
CA VAL A 332 3.52 9.76 -2.15
C VAL A 332 2.42 9.05 -1.37
N GLY A 333 1.49 9.81 -0.80
CA GLY A 333 0.24 9.28 -0.24
C GLY A 333 -0.67 8.73 -1.37
N ARG A 334 -1.95 9.13 -1.42
CA ARG A 334 -2.86 8.69 -2.49
C ARG A 334 -2.30 8.94 -3.89
N LEU A 335 -2.07 7.86 -4.63
CA LEU A 335 -1.64 7.89 -6.03
C LEU A 335 -2.73 8.53 -6.89
N ASN A 336 -2.31 9.41 -7.78
CA ASN A 336 -3.14 10.04 -8.79
C ASN A 336 -2.26 10.21 -10.05
N PRO A 337 -2.80 9.95 -11.25
CA PRO A 337 -2.13 10.23 -12.51
C PRO A 337 -1.42 11.59 -12.55
N ALA A 338 -2.06 12.66 -12.06
CA ALA A 338 -1.48 14.01 -12.04
C ALA A 338 -0.19 14.11 -11.20
N LYS A 339 -0.12 13.39 -10.07
CA LYS A 339 1.08 13.39 -9.21
C LYS A 339 2.25 12.69 -9.89
N LEU A 340 1.99 11.55 -10.54
CA LEU A 340 3.03 10.78 -11.22
C LEU A 340 3.43 11.41 -12.56
N ALA A 341 2.52 12.11 -13.24
CA ALA A 341 2.80 12.82 -14.49
C ALA A 341 3.85 13.94 -14.34
N ASN A 342 4.03 14.47 -13.13
CA ASN A 342 5.11 15.42 -12.83
C ASN A 342 6.51 14.82 -13.06
N PHE A 343 6.63 13.49 -13.03
CA PHE A 343 7.88 12.75 -13.22
C PHE A 343 7.88 12.02 -14.56
N SER A 344 7.68 12.75 -15.66
CA SER A 344 7.61 12.20 -17.02
C SER A 344 8.92 11.57 -17.54
N GLU A 345 10.04 11.80 -16.85
CA GLU A 345 11.31 11.11 -17.11
C GLU A 345 11.33 9.66 -16.60
N ILE A 346 10.41 9.29 -15.71
CA ILE A 346 10.32 7.94 -15.15
C ILE A 346 9.52 7.05 -16.11
N GLU A 347 10.16 5.98 -16.57
CA GLU A 347 9.58 5.04 -17.54
C GLU A 347 8.75 3.95 -16.85
N CYS A 348 9.07 3.61 -15.59
CA CYS A 348 8.35 2.60 -14.82
C CYS A 348 8.33 2.94 -13.33
N PHE A 349 7.19 2.80 -12.67
CA PHE A 349 7.07 2.99 -11.22
C PHE A 349 6.98 1.65 -10.51
N VAL A 350 7.62 1.56 -9.34
CA VAL A 350 7.56 0.40 -8.45
C VAL A 350 6.87 0.81 -7.17
N LEU A 351 5.72 0.21 -6.89
CA LEU A 351 4.92 0.55 -5.71
C LEU A 351 5.28 -0.35 -4.53
N ILE A 352 5.99 0.21 -3.55
CA ILE A 352 6.28 -0.42 -2.26
C ILE A 352 5.11 -0.10 -1.32
N GLY A 353 4.07 -0.93 -1.40
CA GLY A 353 2.82 -0.77 -0.67
C GLY A 353 2.51 -1.92 0.29
N CYS A 354 1.33 -1.87 0.91
CA CYS A 354 0.85 -2.93 1.79
C CYS A 354 0.31 -4.14 0.98
N ASN A 355 -0.02 -5.22 1.68
CA ASN A 355 -0.46 -6.48 1.04
C ASN A 355 -1.74 -6.33 0.22
N GLU A 356 -2.58 -5.32 0.46
CA GLU A 356 -3.80 -5.09 -0.33
C GLU A 356 -3.69 -3.88 -1.27
N GLY A 357 -2.98 -2.84 -0.85
CA GLY A 357 -2.84 -1.56 -1.57
C GLY A 357 -1.63 -1.49 -2.49
N GLY A 358 -0.76 -2.51 -2.47
CA GLY A 358 0.42 -2.61 -3.34
C GLY A 358 0.09 -2.90 -4.81
N LEU A 359 -1.15 -3.25 -5.13
CA LEU A 359 -1.61 -3.47 -6.49
C LEU A 359 -2.58 -2.36 -6.92
N VAL A 360 -2.37 -1.83 -8.13
CA VAL A 360 -3.16 -0.72 -8.69
C VAL A 360 -4.09 -1.22 -9.79
N ASP A 361 -5.39 -1.22 -9.51
CA ASP A 361 -6.44 -1.79 -10.37
C ASP A 361 -6.57 -1.06 -11.73
N ASN A 362 -6.39 0.27 -11.72
CA ASN A 362 -6.57 1.15 -12.86
C ASN A 362 -5.24 1.58 -13.49
N THR A 363 -4.38 0.63 -13.85
CA THR A 363 -3.08 0.94 -14.50
C THR A 363 -3.24 1.75 -15.80
N LYS A 364 -4.44 1.74 -16.43
CA LYS A 364 -4.74 2.52 -17.64
C LYS A 364 -4.79 4.02 -17.44
N ASP A 365 -5.04 4.48 -16.21
CA ASP A 365 -5.15 5.91 -15.91
C ASP A 365 -3.77 6.56 -15.79
N PHE A 366 -2.72 5.74 -15.65
CA PHE A 366 -1.35 6.19 -15.48
C PHE A 366 -0.58 6.13 -16.80
N LEU A 367 0.26 7.15 -17.03
CA LEU A 367 1.08 7.28 -18.24
C LEU A 367 2.24 6.28 -18.30
N ALA A 368 2.66 5.76 -17.14
CA ALA A 368 3.73 4.77 -16.99
C ALA A 368 3.22 3.58 -16.18
N PRO A 369 3.71 2.35 -16.46
CA PRO A 369 3.33 1.15 -15.73
C PRO A 369 3.73 1.24 -14.26
N ILE A 370 2.87 0.70 -13.39
CA ILE A 370 3.12 0.54 -11.95
C ILE A 370 3.24 -0.95 -11.64
N ILE A 371 4.46 -1.38 -11.32
CA ILE A 371 4.81 -2.77 -10.98
C ILE A 371 5.00 -2.95 -9.47
N THR A 372 4.99 -4.21 -9.02
CA THR A 372 5.29 -4.56 -7.63
C THR A 372 6.80 -4.76 -7.42
N PRO A 373 7.30 -4.76 -6.16
CA PRO A 373 8.68 -5.09 -5.86
C PRO A 373 9.10 -6.46 -6.42
N TRP A 374 8.23 -7.47 -6.32
CA TRP A 374 8.50 -8.80 -6.85
C TRP A 374 8.60 -8.81 -8.39
N GLU A 375 7.77 -8.04 -9.07
CA GLU A 375 7.86 -7.91 -10.52
C GLU A 375 9.14 -7.17 -10.94
N LEU A 376 9.62 -6.22 -10.14
CA LEU A 376 10.91 -5.57 -10.38
C LEU A 376 12.06 -6.58 -10.28
N THR A 377 12.10 -7.42 -9.25
CA THR A 377 13.19 -8.41 -9.11
C THR A 377 13.21 -9.39 -10.29
N LEU A 378 12.05 -9.75 -10.84
CA LEU A 378 11.98 -10.51 -12.09
C LEU A 378 12.44 -9.70 -13.31
N ALA A 379 12.05 -8.43 -13.43
CA ALA A 379 12.48 -7.57 -14.53
C ALA A 379 14.00 -7.36 -14.55
N LEU A 380 14.66 -7.30 -13.39
CA LEU A 380 16.11 -7.16 -13.31
C LEU A 380 16.87 -8.41 -13.76
N LYS A 381 16.24 -9.60 -13.74
CA LYS A 381 16.82 -10.84 -14.30
C LYS A 381 16.91 -10.86 -15.83
N GLY A 382 16.30 -9.90 -16.51
CA GLY A 382 16.35 -9.79 -17.97
C GLY A 382 15.72 -11.00 -18.68
N GLU A 383 16.37 -11.51 -19.71
CA GLU A 383 15.86 -12.61 -20.55
C GLU A 383 15.74 -13.94 -19.80
N ASN A 384 16.48 -14.11 -18.70
CA ASN A 384 16.46 -15.31 -17.86
C ASN A 384 15.27 -15.35 -16.88
N HIS A 385 14.36 -14.37 -16.92
CA HIS A 385 13.19 -14.37 -16.05
C HIS A 385 12.23 -15.51 -16.42
N ILE A 386 11.71 -16.19 -15.41
CA ILE A 386 10.65 -17.18 -15.56
C ILE A 386 9.41 -16.62 -14.87
N TRP A 387 8.40 -16.26 -15.67
CA TRP A 387 7.11 -15.86 -15.14
C TRP A 387 6.40 -17.06 -14.51
N ASN A 388 6.35 -17.09 -13.18
CA ASN A 388 5.63 -18.08 -12.43
C ASN A 388 4.56 -17.41 -11.53
N PRO A 389 3.27 -17.48 -11.90
CA PRO A 389 2.18 -16.91 -11.11
C PRO A 389 2.11 -17.43 -9.66
N SER A 390 2.54 -18.66 -9.40
CA SER A 390 2.45 -19.24 -8.04
C SER A 390 3.39 -18.58 -7.03
N LYS A 391 4.44 -17.92 -7.52
CA LYS A 391 5.40 -17.19 -6.70
C LYS A 391 5.04 -15.72 -6.52
N TRP A 392 4.05 -15.22 -7.26
CA TRP A 392 3.66 -13.82 -7.21
C TRP A 392 3.21 -13.44 -5.80
N THR A 393 3.72 -12.32 -5.27
CA THR A 393 3.41 -11.90 -3.90
C THR A 393 3.46 -10.38 -3.73
N LEU A 394 2.67 -9.87 -2.79
CA LEU A 394 2.75 -8.50 -2.27
C LEU A 394 3.42 -8.44 -0.89
N ASP A 395 3.78 -9.58 -0.30
CA ASP A 395 4.45 -9.63 0.99
C ASP A 395 5.89 -9.13 0.86
N LEU A 396 6.12 -7.90 1.31
CA LEU A 396 7.43 -7.24 1.27
C LEU A 396 8.50 -8.06 2.01
N GLY A 397 8.14 -8.74 3.09
CA GLY A 397 9.07 -9.56 3.85
C GLY A 397 9.49 -10.82 3.10
N LYS A 398 8.57 -11.43 2.34
CA LYS A 398 8.89 -12.56 1.45
C LYS A 398 9.81 -12.12 0.31
N VAL A 399 9.50 -10.99 -0.35
CA VAL A 399 10.33 -10.45 -1.45
C VAL A 399 11.75 -10.13 -0.97
N LEU A 400 11.89 -9.51 0.21
CA LEU A 400 13.19 -9.19 0.79
C LEU A 400 14.03 -10.44 1.06
N LYS A 401 13.43 -11.48 1.65
CA LYS A 401 14.13 -12.75 1.92
C LYS A 401 14.59 -13.42 0.64
N GLU A 402 13.71 -13.49 -0.37
CA GLU A 402 14.06 -14.07 -1.67
C GLU A 402 15.20 -13.30 -2.35
N ALA A 403 15.24 -11.97 -2.24
CA ALA A 403 16.35 -11.16 -2.76
C ALA A 403 17.67 -11.46 -2.04
N GLN A 404 17.65 -11.51 -0.70
CA GLN A 404 18.84 -11.81 0.11
C GLN A 404 19.38 -13.24 -0.12
N GLU A 405 18.48 -14.21 -0.29
CA GLU A 405 18.87 -15.60 -0.60
C GLU A 405 19.55 -15.71 -1.98
N LEU A 406 19.14 -14.90 -2.96
CA LEU A 406 19.79 -14.86 -4.27
C LEU A 406 21.20 -14.29 -4.18
N GLU A 407 21.40 -13.19 -3.45
CA GLU A 407 22.72 -12.58 -3.24
C GLU A 407 23.70 -13.56 -2.57
N ILE A 408 23.27 -14.27 -1.53
CA ILE A 408 24.09 -15.26 -0.83
C ILE A 408 24.52 -16.40 -1.77
N ASN A 409 23.66 -16.79 -2.71
CA ASN A 409 23.98 -17.85 -3.67
C ASN A 409 24.92 -17.36 -4.77
N GLU A 410 24.80 -16.10 -5.21
CA GLU A 410 25.74 -15.46 -6.13
C GLU A 410 27.14 -15.32 -5.51
N GLU A 411 27.24 -14.85 -4.26
CA GLU A 411 28.53 -14.74 -3.54
C GLU A 411 29.21 -16.11 -3.30
N LYS A 412 28.44 -17.19 -3.16
CA LYS A 412 28.98 -18.55 -3.03
C LYS A 412 29.51 -19.08 -4.37
N ASN A 413 28.86 -18.74 -5.47
CA ASN A 413 29.29 -19.17 -6.81
C ASN A 413 30.48 -18.33 -7.32
N ASP A 414 30.58 -17.05 -6.96
CA ASP A 414 31.71 -16.15 -7.30
C ASP A 414 33.04 -16.56 -6.62
N ASN A 415 33.01 -17.42 -5.59
CA ASN A 415 34.21 -17.99 -4.98
C ASN A 415 34.81 -19.18 -5.74
N ASP A 416 34.15 -19.70 -6.78
CA ASP A 416 34.59 -20.89 -7.52
C ASP A 416 34.91 -20.63 -9.01
N GLN A 417 34.77 -19.40 -9.51
CA GLN A 417 35.12 -19.06 -10.91
C GLN A 417 35.82 -17.70 -11.01
N PHE A 418 37.04 -17.72 -11.55
CA PHE A 418 37.71 -16.55 -12.10
C PHE A 418 36.75 -15.84 -13.06
N ARG A 419 36.39 -14.57 -12.78
CA ARG A 419 35.70 -13.70 -13.73
C ARG A 419 36.56 -13.58 -14.99
N ASN A 420 36.07 -14.12 -16.09
CA ASN A 420 36.48 -13.67 -17.41
C ASN A 420 35.72 -12.36 -17.66
N ASP A 421 36.42 -11.23 -17.54
CA ASP A 421 35.95 -9.89 -17.93
C ASP A 421 35.85 -9.78 -19.48
N GLU A 422 35.24 -10.74 -20.16
CA GLU A 422 35.11 -10.75 -21.64
C GLU A 422 33.67 -10.50 -22.13
N ASP A 423 32.68 -10.32 -21.25
CA ASP A 423 31.28 -10.04 -21.64
C ASP A 423 30.89 -8.54 -21.61
N ASP A 424 31.82 -7.63 -21.27
CA ASP A 424 31.54 -6.17 -21.19
C ASP A 424 31.52 -5.46 -22.56
N ASP A 425 31.86 -6.17 -23.65
CA ASP A 425 31.93 -5.59 -25.01
C ASP A 425 30.57 -5.51 -25.74
N ASN A 426 29.50 -6.14 -25.23
CA ASN A 426 28.15 -6.11 -25.83
C ASN A 426 27.18 -5.12 -25.13
N GLU A 427 27.66 -4.30 -24.19
CA GLU A 427 26.81 -3.50 -23.30
C GLU A 427 26.11 -2.28 -23.95
N GLY A 428 26.24 -2.12 -25.27
CA GLY A 428 25.66 -1.02 -26.06
C GLY A 428 24.78 -1.45 -27.23
N ASP A 429 24.60 -2.76 -27.47
CA ASP A 429 23.88 -3.22 -28.66
C ASP A 429 22.39 -2.88 -28.58
N PRO A 430 21.83 -2.30 -29.65
CA PRO A 430 20.42 -1.94 -29.66
C PRO A 430 19.57 -3.22 -29.65
N HIS A 431 18.71 -3.34 -28.64
CA HIS A 431 17.77 -4.45 -28.54
C HIS A 431 16.39 -4.05 -29.08
N PHE A 432 15.66 -5.02 -29.64
CA PHE A 432 14.32 -4.76 -30.15
C PHE A 432 13.29 -4.83 -29.02
N SER A 433 12.64 -3.70 -28.73
CA SER A 433 11.54 -3.70 -27.75
C SER A 433 10.25 -4.17 -28.42
N LEU A 434 9.78 -5.36 -28.04
CA LEU A 434 8.52 -5.95 -28.54
C LEU A 434 7.28 -5.10 -28.24
N ILE A 435 7.37 -4.17 -27.29
CA ILE A 435 6.25 -3.34 -26.84
C ILE A 435 6.14 -2.08 -27.69
N THR A 436 7.27 -1.42 -27.93
CA THR A 436 7.31 -0.19 -28.72
C THR A 436 7.46 -0.47 -30.22
N GLY A 437 7.87 -1.69 -30.58
CA GLY A 437 8.18 -2.09 -31.96
C GLY A 437 9.42 -1.39 -32.52
N LYS A 438 10.30 -0.86 -31.66
CA LYS A 438 11.45 -0.04 -32.03
C LYS A 438 12.74 -0.62 -31.42
N MET A 439 13.85 -0.39 -32.11
CA MET A 439 15.18 -0.62 -31.54
C MET A 439 15.45 0.40 -30.43
N ARG A 440 15.89 -0.08 -29.27
CA ARG A 440 16.28 0.76 -28.13
C ARG A 440 17.72 0.44 -27.76
N THR A 441 18.52 1.48 -27.57
CA THR A 441 19.82 1.39 -26.91
C THR A 441 19.61 1.58 -25.41
N LYS A 442 20.15 0.67 -24.60
CA LYS A 442 20.05 0.73 -23.14
C LYS A 442 20.77 1.99 -22.65
N LYS A 443 20.10 2.82 -21.84
CA LYS A 443 20.74 3.96 -21.18
C LYS A 443 21.37 3.48 -19.88
N THR A 444 22.69 3.42 -19.83
CA THR A 444 23.43 3.12 -18.59
C THR A 444 23.68 4.40 -17.80
N PHE A 445 23.51 4.34 -16.48
CA PHE A 445 23.76 5.48 -15.60
C PHE A 445 24.85 5.12 -14.59
N HIS A 446 26.05 5.71 -14.74
CA HIS A 446 27.15 5.52 -13.81
C HIS A 446 27.01 6.37 -12.54
N SER A 447 27.52 5.83 -11.43
CA SER A 447 27.53 6.47 -10.11
C SER A 447 28.64 7.53 -10.05
N THR A 448 28.30 8.81 -10.24
CA THR A 448 28.94 10.05 -9.75
C THR A 448 30.48 10.22 -9.61
N THR A 449 31.35 9.33 -10.10
CA THR A 449 32.81 9.56 -9.97
C THR A 449 33.65 9.50 -11.23
N ASP A 450 33.21 8.93 -12.35
CA ASP A 450 34.12 8.77 -13.51
C ASP A 450 33.45 9.04 -14.87
N SER A 451 33.09 10.29 -15.14
CA SER A 451 32.80 10.71 -16.52
C SER A 451 33.57 11.99 -16.86
N THR A 452 34.84 11.80 -17.28
CA THR A 452 35.65 12.83 -17.97
C THR A 452 35.36 12.91 -19.47
N GLU A 453 34.37 12.18 -19.99
CA GLU A 453 34.01 12.25 -21.40
C GLU A 453 32.81 13.17 -21.63
N ILE A 454 32.99 14.11 -22.55
CA ILE A 454 32.11 15.24 -22.84
C ILE A 454 31.31 14.92 -24.11
N PRO A 455 29.98 14.70 -24.04
CA PRO A 455 29.11 14.87 -25.20
C PRO A 455 28.85 16.37 -25.40
N ASN A 456 29.08 16.83 -26.62
CA ASN A 456 29.23 18.25 -26.96
C ASN A 456 27.90 19.01 -27.14
N GLU A 457 26.82 18.64 -26.43
CA GLU A 457 25.52 19.30 -26.59
C GLU A 457 24.84 19.61 -25.24
N GLY A 458 24.72 20.91 -24.93
CA GLY A 458 23.45 21.49 -24.46
C GLY A 458 22.99 21.34 -23.00
N ILE A 459 23.68 20.64 -22.09
CA ILE A 459 23.25 20.55 -20.68
C ILE A 459 23.86 21.69 -19.83
N GLN A 460 23.09 22.75 -19.54
CA GLN A 460 23.49 23.86 -18.64
C GLN A 460 22.85 23.80 -17.25
N ALA A 461 22.06 22.77 -16.94
CA ALA A 461 21.02 22.92 -15.91
C ALA A 461 21.47 22.79 -14.44
N LEU A 462 22.53 22.04 -14.10
CA LEU A 462 22.99 21.92 -12.71
C LEU A 462 24.51 21.71 -12.63
N THR A 463 25.22 22.65 -12.03
CA THR A 463 26.64 22.52 -11.68
C THR A 463 26.78 22.46 -10.16
N LEU A 464 27.37 21.40 -9.62
CA LEU A 464 27.76 21.37 -8.22
C LEU A 464 29.03 22.20 -8.06
N ARG A 465 28.97 23.23 -7.24
CA ARG A 465 30.13 24.06 -6.93
C ARG A 465 30.99 23.33 -5.89
N ASN A 466 32.00 22.61 -6.35
CA ASN A 466 32.97 21.99 -5.44
C ASN A 466 33.97 23.06 -4.93
N GLN A 467 34.54 22.86 -3.73
CA GLN A 467 35.46 23.83 -3.10
C GLN A 467 36.74 24.08 -3.92
N ASN A 468 37.04 23.21 -4.88
CA ASN A 468 38.21 23.26 -5.75
C ASN A 468 37.96 23.91 -7.14
N PHE A 469 36.80 24.53 -7.39
CA PHE A 469 36.44 25.11 -8.69
C PHE A 469 36.39 24.12 -9.88
N ASP A 470 36.46 22.81 -9.64
CA ASP A 470 36.25 21.81 -10.68
C ASP A 470 34.77 21.76 -11.11
N LEU A 471 34.53 21.92 -12.41
CA LEU A 471 33.20 21.85 -13.03
C LEU A 471 32.79 20.38 -13.24
N ALA A 472 32.17 19.76 -12.23
CA ALA A 472 31.51 18.48 -12.40
C ALA A 472 30.14 18.67 -13.06
N ARG A 473 29.97 18.17 -14.29
CA ARG A 473 28.68 18.15 -14.99
C ARG A 473 27.95 16.86 -14.60
N LEU A 474 26.84 17.00 -13.87
CA LEU A 474 25.99 15.85 -13.54
C LEU A 474 25.09 15.53 -14.74
N GLU A 475 25.32 14.39 -15.39
CA GLU A 475 24.34 13.80 -16.30
C GLU A 475 23.23 13.16 -15.46
N SER A 476 22.18 13.92 -15.17
CA SER A 476 20.96 13.38 -14.55
C SER A 476 19.98 12.94 -15.64
N ALA A 477 19.25 11.85 -15.41
CA ALA A 477 18.19 11.41 -16.33
C ALA A 477 17.17 12.54 -16.59
N GLY A 478 16.83 13.31 -15.54
CA GLY A 478 15.97 14.48 -15.66
C GLY A 478 16.57 15.59 -16.52
N SER A 479 17.86 15.90 -16.43
CA SER A 479 18.49 16.91 -17.28
C SER A 479 18.53 16.50 -18.75
N ASN A 480 18.81 15.22 -19.03
CA ASN A 480 18.78 14.68 -20.40
C ASN A 480 17.34 14.70 -20.95
N PHE A 481 16.37 14.33 -20.12
CA PHE A 481 14.96 14.38 -20.49
C PHE A 481 14.50 15.81 -20.79
N LEU A 482 14.81 16.78 -19.90
CA LEU A 482 14.49 18.19 -20.10
C LEU A 482 15.13 18.75 -21.38
N ALA A 483 16.38 18.36 -21.69
CA ALA A 483 17.05 18.76 -22.92
C ALA A 483 16.32 18.26 -24.18
N SER A 484 15.73 17.06 -24.12
CA SER A 484 14.99 16.43 -25.23
C SER A 484 13.54 16.89 -25.39
N ARG A 485 12.97 17.61 -24.43
CA ARG A 485 11.59 18.10 -24.52
C ARG A 485 11.47 19.18 -25.60
N GLU A 486 10.41 19.10 -26.41
CA GLU A 486 10.04 20.14 -27.38
C GLU A 486 9.58 21.43 -26.69
N PHE A 487 8.90 21.31 -25.55
CA PHE A 487 8.47 22.44 -24.72
C PHE A 487 9.30 22.49 -23.43
N LYS A 488 10.16 23.51 -23.31
CA LYS A 488 11.04 23.73 -22.15
C LYS A 488 10.49 24.76 -21.15
N GLY A 489 9.20 25.07 -21.23
CA GLY A 489 8.56 26.13 -20.46
C GLY A 489 8.70 27.49 -21.15
N LEU A 490 8.58 28.58 -20.37
CA LEU A 490 8.94 29.92 -20.83
C LEU A 490 10.45 29.94 -21.08
N GLU A 491 10.86 29.87 -22.34
CA GLU A 491 12.25 30.12 -22.71
C GLU A 491 12.60 31.53 -22.24
N PRO A 492 13.57 31.71 -21.34
CA PRO A 492 14.01 33.04 -20.97
C PRO A 492 14.64 33.67 -22.22
N ARG A 493 13.89 34.60 -22.81
CA ARG A 493 14.28 35.41 -23.96
C ARG A 493 15.30 36.47 -23.52
N TYR A 494 16.45 36.03 -23.00
CA TYR A 494 17.49 36.91 -22.47
C TYR A 494 17.89 37.96 -23.52
N GLY A 495 17.66 39.23 -23.21
CA GLY A 495 17.98 40.37 -24.10
C GLY A 495 17.01 40.57 -25.28
N MET A 496 15.95 39.77 -25.38
CA MET A 496 14.93 39.83 -26.44
C MET A 496 13.59 40.40 -25.95
N ASP A 497 13.35 40.38 -24.64
CA ASP A 497 12.25 41.08 -23.99
C ASP A 497 12.79 42.30 -23.25
N GLU A 498 12.23 43.49 -23.52
CA GLU A 498 12.53 44.67 -22.71
C GLU A 498 12.05 44.44 -21.28
N PRO A 499 12.81 44.85 -20.25
CA PRO A 499 12.39 44.72 -18.86
C PRO A 499 11.02 45.38 -18.68
N SER A 500 10.03 44.64 -18.15
CA SER A 500 8.74 45.23 -17.82
C SER A 500 8.95 46.32 -16.77
N LEU A 501 8.29 47.46 -16.95
CA LEU A 501 8.24 48.51 -15.94
C LEU A 501 7.71 47.90 -14.64
N LEU A 502 8.46 48.07 -13.56
CA LEU A 502 8.07 47.62 -12.23
C LEU A 502 6.86 48.45 -11.78
N GLU A 503 5.69 47.83 -11.79
CA GLU A 503 4.48 48.41 -11.21
C GLU A 503 4.34 47.94 -9.77
N GLU A 504 3.90 48.86 -8.90
CA GLU A 504 3.56 48.52 -7.51
C GLU A 504 2.36 47.57 -7.52
N GLY A 505 2.57 46.34 -7.05
CA GLY A 505 1.52 45.33 -6.97
C GLY A 505 0.46 45.71 -5.93
N ARG A 506 -0.74 45.13 -6.05
CA ARG A 506 -1.83 45.38 -5.12
C ARG A 506 -1.42 45.02 -3.68
N SER A 507 -1.50 45.98 -2.77
CA SER A 507 -1.30 45.75 -1.34
C SER A 507 -2.58 45.23 -0.66
N GLY A 508 -2.46 44.33 0.30
CA GLY A 508 -3.60 43.82 1.09
C GLY A 508 -3.59 42.29 1.24
N VAL A 509 -4.67 41.76 1.83
CA VAL A 509 -4.87 40.31 1.99
C VAL A 509 -5.76 39.82 0.86
N ALA A 510 -5.61 38.58 0.39
CA ALA A 510 -6.42 38.02 -0.72
C ALA A 510 -7.95 38.10 -0.51
N ARG A 511 -8.42 38.36 0.73
CA ARG A 511 -9.83 38.60 1.07
C ARG A 511 -10.32 40.03 0.76
N GLY A 512 -9.42 40.94 0.38
CA GLY A 512 -9.71 42.32 0.03
C GLY A 512 -8.43 43.12 -0.11
N TYR A 513 -8.04 43.44 -1.35
CA TYR A 513 -6.94 44.35 -1.60
C TYR A 513 -7.34 45.77 -1.22
N THR A 514 -6.38 46.58 -0.79
CA THR A 514 -6.63 47.96 -0.34
C THR A 514 -7.27 48.87 -1.40
N GLU A 515 -7.21 48.46 -2.66
CA GLU A 515 -7.75 49.19 -3.81
C GLU A 515 -9.14 48.70 -4.27
N GLU A 516 -9.64 47.58 -3.73
CA GLU A 516 -10.98 47.08 -4.02
C GLU A 516 -11.97 47.67 -3.01
N LYS A 517 -12.70 48.71 -3.43
CA LYS A 517 -13.80 49.34 -2.66
C LYS A 517 -15.12 48.61 -2.81
#